data_AF-X1Q4B0-F1
#
_entry.id   AF-X1Q4B0-F1
#
_cell.length_a   1.000
_cell.length_b   1.000
_cell.length_c   1.000
_cell.angle_alpha   90.00
_cell.angle_beta   90.00
_cell.angle_gamma   90.00
#
_symmetry.space_group_name_H-M   'P 1'
#
loop_
_entity.id
_entity.type
_entity.pdbx_description
1 polymer ?
#
loop_
_entity_poly.entity_id
_entity_poly.type
_entity_poly.pdbx_seq_one_letter_code
_entity_poly.pdbx_strand_id
1 'polypeptide(L)' 'DLYQNALKALEAGQSLKDEPYLVCPVCGYTVAGEAPDTCPVCGAPGSKFKHVE' A
#
# COMPACT_ATOMS: atom_id res chain seq x y z
N ASP A 1 -5.94 2.50 6.53
CA ASP A 1 -6.18 3.93 6.17
C ASP A 1 -6.21 4.26 4.68
N LEU A 2 -5.79 3.37 3.76
CA LEU A 2 -5.78 3.66 2.31
C LEU A 2 -7.13 4.16 1.77
N TYR A 3 -8.23 3.45 2.07
CA TYR A 3 -9.57 3.86 1.64
C TYR A 3 -10.00 5.24 2.16
N GLN A 4 -9.71 5.53 3.42
CA GLN A 4 -10.09 6.79 4.05
C GLN A 4 -9.30 7.96 3.46
N ASN A 5 -8.02 7.76 3.14
CA ASN A 5 -7.19 8.75 2.48
C ASN A 5 -7.66 9.01 1.05
N ALA A 6 -7.99 7.95 0.30
CA ALA A 6 -8.54 8.07 -1.05
C ALA A 6 -9.88 8.82 -1.05
N LEU A 7 -10.79 8.50 -0.12
CA LEU A 7 -12.08 9.17 0.00
C LEU A 7 -11.91 10.66 0.29
N LYS A 8 -11.05 11.02 1.25
CA LYS A 8 -10.75 12.43 1.57
C LYS A 8 -10.19 13.20 0.38
N ALA A 9 -9.33 12.59 -0.42
CA ALA A 9 -8.79 13.22 -1.63
C ALA A 9 -9.91 13.52 -2.64
N LEU A 10 -10.81 12.55 -2.88
CA LEU A 10 -11.95 12.73 -3.77
C LEU A 10 -12.92 13.81 -3.28
N GLU A 11 -13.27 13.81 -1.99
CA GLU A 11 -14.13 14.82 -1.37
C GLU A 11 -13.53 16.23 -1.46
N ALA A 12 -12.21 16.34 -1.35
CA ALA A 12 -11.47 17.59 -1.49
C ALA A 12 -11.29 18.04 -2.96
N GLY A 13 -11.79 17.28 -3.94
CA GLY A 13 -11.59 17.55 -5.37
C GLY A 13 -10.12 17.38 -5.81
N GLN A 14 -9.31 16.67 -5.03
CA GLN A 14 -7.92 16.39 -5.33
C GLN A 14 -7.82 15.12 -6.18
N SER A 15 -6.89 15.12 -7.14
CA SER A 15 -6.52 13.90 -7.85
C SER A 15 -5.85 12.93 -6.89
N LEU A 16 -6.17 11.64 -7.02
CA LEU A 16 -5.45 10.59 -6.32
C LEU A 16 -3.99 10.59 -6.76
N LYS A 17 -3.07 10.38 -5.81
CA LYS A 17 -1.66 10.19 -6.13
C LYS A 17 -1.49 8.88 -6.88
N ASP A 18 -0.75 8.94 -7.98
CA ASP A 18 -0.33 7.78 -8.75
C ASP A 18 0.91 7.16 -8.09
N GLU A 19 0.71 6.58 -6.90
CA GLU A 19 1.74 5.87 -6.15
C GLU A 19 1.54 4.37 -6.32
N PRO A 20 2.62 3.59 -6.52
CA PRO A 20 2.52 2.15 -6.64
C PRO A 20 1.97 1.54 -5.35
N TYR A 21 1.09 0.56 -5.48
CA TYR A 21 0.65 -0.24 -4.34
C TYR A 21 1.41 -1.55 -4.31
N LEU A 22 1.95 -1.89 -3.14
CA LEU A 22 2.65 -3.14 -2.92
C LEU A 22 1.89 -4.00 -1.91
N VAL A 23 1.77 -5.28 -2.23
CA VAL A 23 1.04 -6.26 -1.42
C VAL A 23 1.98 -7.36 -0.96
N CYS A 24 1.94 -7.66 0.34
CA CYS A 24 2.61 -8.82 0.91
C CYS A 24 1.93 -10.11 0.39
N PRO A 25 2.65 -10.99 -0.33
CA PRO A 25 2.04 -12.20 -0.90
C PRO A 25 1.72 -13.27 0.14
N VAL A 26 2.13 -13.07 1.40
CA VAL A 26 1.93 -14.03 2.49
C VAL A 26 0.63 -13.76 3.24
N CYS A 27 0.38 -12.49 3.62
CA CYS A 27 -0.75 -12.13 4.48
C CYS A 27 -1.66 -11.03 3.92
N GLY A 28 -1.35 -10.47 2.74
CA GLY A 28 -2.16 -9.43 2.11
C GLY A 28 -2.01 -8.03 2.70
N TYR A 29 -0.99 -7.76 3.52
CA TYR A 29 -0.71 -6.38 3.96
C TYR A 29 -0.37 -5.50 2.74
N THR A 30 -1.11 -4.41 2.57
CA THR A 30 -0.99 -3.48 1.44
C THR A 30 -0.42 -2.15 1.90
N VAL A 31 0.56 -1.64 1.17
CA VAL A 31 1.21 -0.33 1.40
C VAL A 31 1.24 0.45 0.09
N ALA A 32 1.12 1.78 0.19
CA ALA A 32 1.34 2.68 -0.94
C ALA A 32 2.79 3.19 -0.93
N GLY A 33 3.42 3.32 -2.09
CA GLY A 33 4.80 3.78 -2.23
C GLY A 33 5.83 2.66 -2.14
N GLU A 34 6.44 2.46 -0.97
CA GLU A 34 7.55 1.52 -0.79
C GLU A 34 7.22 0.42 0.22
N ALA A 35 7.77 -0.79 0.00
CA ALA A 35 7.63 -1.89 0.94
C ALA A 35 8.53 -1.69 2.18
N PRO A 36 8.06 -1.99 3.40
CA PRO A 36 8.92 -1.99 4.58
C PRO A 36 9.93 -3.14 4.52
N ASP A 37 11.08 -3.01 5.19
CA ASP A 37 12.09 -4.09 5.27
C ASP A 37 11.53 -5.41 5.80
N THR A 38 10.53 -5.34 6.67
CA THR A 38 9.83 -6.50 7.24
C THR A 38 8.33 -6.22 7.33
N CYS A 39 7.51 -7.17 6.90
CA CYS A 39 6.06 -7.07 6.96
C CYS A 39 5.60 -6.95 8.43
N PRO A 40 4.88 -5.88 8.80
CA PRO A 40 4.48 -5.64 10.18
C PRO A 40 3.40 -6.62 10.67
N VAL A 41 2.77 -7.37 9.75
CA VAL A 41 1.70 -8.33 10.08
C VAL A 41 2.24 -9.74 10.26
N CYS A 42 3.13 -10.22 9.38
CA CYS A 42 3.58 -11.62 9.36
C CYS A 42 5.09 -11.83 9.42
N GLY A 43 5.91 -10.77 9.40
CA GLY A 43 7.37 -10.87 9.46
C GLY A 43 8.05 -11.28 8.15
N ALA A 44 7.33 -11.41 7.03
CA ALA A 44 7.96 -11.67 5.73
C ALA A 44 8.90 -10.51 5.31
N PRO A 45 10.05 -10.79 4.67
CA PRO A 45 10.96 -9.74 4.22
C PRO A 45 10.33 -8.85 3.13
N GLY A 46 10.66 -7.55 3.17
CA GLY A 46 10.16 -6.52 2.26
C GLY A 46 10.37 -6.82 0.79
N SER A 47 11.49 -7.48 0.48
CA SER A 47 11.83 -7.93 -0.88
C SER A 47 10.83 -8.91 -1.50
N LYS A 48 9.89 -9.48 -0.72
CA LYS A 48 8.82 -10.35 -1.25
C LYS A 48 7.56 -9.60 -1.68
N PHE A 49 7.44 -8.32 -1.36
CA PHE A 49 6.27 -7.54 -1.74
C PHE A 49 6.14 -7.45 -3.26
N LYS A 50 4.90 -7.48 -3.75
CA LYS A 50 4.58 -7.44 -5.18
C LYS A 50 3.84 -6.16 -5.51
N HIS A 51 4.21 -5.53 -6.62
CA HIS A 51 3.46 -4.42 -7.18
C HIS A 51 2.09 -4.92 -7.66
N VAL A 52 1.08 -4.09 -7.45
CA VAL A 52 -0.25 -4.26 -8.04
C VAL A 52 -0.33 -3.31 -9.22
N GLU A 53 -0.59 -3.86 -10.40
CA GLU A 53 -0.89 -3.14 -11.64
C GLU A 53 -2.40 -2.97 -11.80
#